data_AF-A0A4Y8KI55-F1
#
_entry.id   AF-A0A4Y8KI55-F1
#
_cell.length_a   1.000
_cell.length_b   1.000
_cell.length_c   1.000
_cell.angle_alpha   90.00
_cell.angle_beta   90.00
_cell.angle_gamma   90.00
#
_symmetry.space_group_name_H-M   'P 1'
#
loop_
_entity.id
_entity.type
_entity.pdbx_description
1 polymer ?
#
loop_
_entity_poly.entity_id
_entity_poly.type
_entity_poly.pdbx_seq_one_letter_code
_entity_poly.pdbx_strand_id
1 'polypeptide(L)'
;MAQTKKSKSSSGSTKSVEKEAMKALARAEKAVQAACEAVADSSSKLRKEALALSKQTQKLATKLEKAASKLAVATEAAHAQTATATTSSLSPLPSAVPARPSEPTLAELRREAKENNIVGYSRLNKADLLVKLAAARS
;
A
#
# COMPACT_ATOMS: atom_id res chain seq x y z
N MET A 1 69.28 34.06 35.18
CA MET A 1 68.40 35.25 35.25
C MET A 1 67.18 34.97 34.39
N ALA A 2 66.07 34.54 35.01
CA ALA A 2 64.84 34.16 34.31
C ALA A 2 64.01 35.41 33.98
N GLN A 3 63.58 35.55 32.72
CA GLN A 3 62.57 36.54 32.32
C GLN A 3 61.26 35.82 31.99
N THR A 4 60.25 36.05 32.81
CA THR A 4 58.87 35.58 32.61
C THR A 4 58.16 36.52 31.63
N LYS A 5 57.81 36.00 30.44
CA LYS A 5 56.98 36.73 29.47
C LYS A 5 55.53 36.76 29.99
N LYS A 6 55.09 37.94 30.41
CA LYS A 6 53.71 38.22 30.83
C LYS A 6 52.82 38.33 29.58
N SER A 7 52.02 37.30 29.32
CA SER A 7 51.03 37.27 28.23
C SER A 7 49.87 38.22 28.52
N LYS A 8 49.78 39.31 27.75
CA LYS A 8 48.66 40.26 27.79
C LYS A 8 47.88 40.17 26.48
N SER A 9 46.81 39.38 26.44
CA SER A 9 45.64 39.55 25.54
C SER A 9 44.64 38.39 25.68
N SER A 10 43.48 38.60 26.30
CA SER A 10 42.38 37.60 26.25
C SER A 10 40.94 38.17 26.31
N SER A 11 40.75 39.49 26.38
CA SER A 11 39.40 40.07 26.53
C SER A 11 38.66 40.41 25.23
N GLY A 12 39.36 40.45 24.08
CA GLY A 12 38.76 40.70 22.77
C GLY A 12 38.16 39.45 22.11
N SER A 13 38.75 38.28 22.38
CA SER A 13 38.35 36.99 21.79
C SER A 13 37.05 36.42 22.39
N THR A 14 36.71 36.79 23.63
CA THR A 14 35.50 36.27 24.29
C THR A 14 34.22 36.86 23.71
N LYS A 15 34.21 38.15 23.36
CA LYS A 15 33.04 38.82 22.75
C LYS A 15 32.72 38.34 21.34
N SER A 16 33.73 37.99 20.53
CA SER A 16 33.49 37.38 19.22
C SER A 16 32.93 35.98 19.34
N VAL A 17 33.46 35.18 20.27
CA VAL A 17 32.98 33.83 20.55
C VAL A 17 31.54 33.86 21.06
N GLU A 18 31.19 34.80 21.92
CA GLU A 18 29.82 34.99 22.42
C GLU A 18 28.83 35.34 21.28
N LYS A 19 29.20 36.26 20.38
CA LYS A 19 28.37 36.58 19.20
C LYS A 19 28.20 35.40 18.26
N GLU A 20 29.25 34.60 18.09
CA GLU A 20 29.19 33.39 17.27
C GLU A 20 28.31 32.32 17.92
N ALA A 21 28.40 32.16 19.24
CA ALA A 21 27.51 31.29 20.01
C ALA A 21 26.04 31.73 19.90
N MET A 22 25.74 33.03 20.05
CA MET A 22 24.38 33.54 19.85
C MET A 22 23.85 33.27 18.43
N LYS A 23 24.69 33.45 17.39
CA LYS A 23 24.31 33.13 16.01
C LYS A 23 24.09 31.63 15.82
N ALA A 24 24.91 30.79 16.45
CA ALA A 24 24.75 29.34 16.39
C ALA A 24 23.43 28.91 17.05
N LEU A 25 23.08 29.48 18.21
CA LEU A 25 21.80 29.23 18.88
C LEU A 25 20.62 29.67 18.00
N ALA A 26 20.65 30.88 17.45
CA ALA A 26 19.58 31.36 16.57
C ALA A 26 19.41 30.49 15.31
N ARG A 27 20.50 29.94 14.76
CA ARG A 27 20.44 28.99 13.64
C ARG A 27 19.86 27.64 14.07
N ALA A 28 20.24 27.15 15.24
CA ALA A 28 19.69 25.91 15.80
C ALA A 28 18.18 26.02 16.04
N GLU A 29 17.73 27.12 16.65
CA GLU A 29 16.29 27.38 16.88
C GLU A 29 15.50 27.41 15.57
N LYS A 30 15.99 28.14 14.56
CA LYS A 30 15.35 28.16 13.23
C LYS A 30 15.30 26.79 12.58
N ALA A 31 16.37 25.99 12.71
CA ALA A 31 16.40 24.64 12.17
C ALA A 31 15.38 23.73 12.87
N VAL A 32 15.24 23.83 14.20
CA VAL A 32 14.23 23.09 14.97
C VAL A 32 12.82 23.51 14.56
N GLN A 33 12.57 24.81 14.43
CA GLN A 33 11.25 25.33 14.04
C GLN A 33 10.85 24.84 12.65
N ALA A 34 11.76 24.90 11.67
CA ALA A 34 11.53 24.37 10.33
C ALA A 34 11.29 22.85 10.34
N ALA A 35 12.00 22.09 11.18
CA ALA A 35 11.77 20.67 11.33
C ALA A 35 10.38 20.37 11.92
N CYS A 36 9.95 21.14 12.93
CA CYS A 36 8.61 21.02 13.52
C CYS A 36 7.51 21.32 12.49
N GLU A 37 7.67 22.37 11.68
CA GLU A 37 6.73 22.72 10.61
C GLU A 37 6.65 21.61 9.56
N ALA A 38 7.80 21.08 9.12
CA ALA A 38 7.83 19.97 8.17
C ALA A 38 7.14 18.70 8.70
N VAL A 39 7.33 18.39 10.00
CA VAL A 39 6.64 17.27 10.66
C VAL A 39 5.13 17.54 10.74
N ALA A 40 4.73 18.76 11.10
CA ALA A 40 3.32 19.14 11.15
C ALA A 40 2.65 18.99 9.78
N ASP A 41 3.28 19.51 8.72
CA ASP A 41 2.81 19.41 7.34
C ASP A 41 2.68 17.95 6.88
N SER A 42 3.71 17.15 7.13
CA SER A 42 3.71 15.72 6.82
C SER A 42 2.57 15.00 7.56
N SER A 43 2.43 15.25 8.87
CA SER A 43 1.37 14.66 9.68
C SER A 43 -0.02 15.04 9.18
N SER A 44 -0.20 16.29 8.73
CA SER A 44 -1.48 16.77 8.23
C SER A 44 -1.87 16.09 6.91
N LYS A 45 -0.90 15.87 6.01
CA LYS A 45 -1.09 15.14 4.75
C LYS A 45 -1.46 13.69 5.02
N LEU A 46 -0.72 13.01 5.89
CA LEU A 46 -0.99 11.62 6.27
C LEU A 46 -2.39 11.47 6.90
N ARG A 47 -2.81 12.41 7.77
CA ARG A 47 -4.16 12.41 8.33
C ARG A 47 -5.23 12.58 7.26
N LYS A 48 -5.02 13.47 6.29
CA LYS A 48 -5.96 13.67 5.16
C LYS A 48 -6.08 12.42 4.30
N GLU A 49 -4.96 11.78 3.98
CA GLU A 49 -4.94 10.52 3.22
C GLU A 49 -5.63 9.39 3.98
N ALA A 50 -5.35 9.25 5.28
CA ALA A 50 -6.02 8.27 6.14
C ALA A 50 -7.54 8.46 6.18
N LEU A 51 -8.01 9.71 6.27
CA LEU A 51 -9.44 10.03 6.20
C LEU A 51 -10.06 9.75 4.82
N ALA A 52 -9.31 9.97 3.74
CA ALA A 52 -9.79 9.65 2.39
C ALA A 52 -9.91 8.13 2.19
N LEU A 53 -8.90 7.37 2.61
CA LEU A 53 -8.90 5.91 2.56
C LEU A 53 -10.02 5.32 3.43
N SER A 54 -10.22 5.82 4.65
CA SER A 54 -11.31 5.32 5.52
C SER A 54 -12.68 5.54 4.89
N LYS A 55 -12.92 6.70 4.27
CA LYS A 55 -14.15 6.99 3.52
C LYS A 55 -14.32 6.06 2.32
N GLN A 56 -13.25 5.75 1.59
CA GLN A 56 -13.31 4.79 0.47
C GLN A 56 -13.64 3.39 0.97
N THR A 57 -12.98 2.92 2.03
CA THR A 57 -13.24 1.63 2.64
C THR A 57 -14.68 1.52 3.15
N GLN A 58 -15.21 2.55 3.82
CA GLN A 58 -16.60 2.56 4.26
C GLN A 58 -17.58 2.48 3.07
N LYS A 59 -17.31 3.20 1.98
CA LYS A 59 -18.12 3.10 0.75
C LYS A 59 -18.06 1.71 0.11
N LEU A 60 -16.90 1.06 0.11
CA LEU A 60 -16.77 -0.31 -0.40
C LEU A 60 -17.47 -1.31 0.53
N ALA A 61 -17.30 -1.18 1.84
CA ALA A 61 -17.95 -2.03 2.83
C ALA A 61 -19.48 -1.97 2.69
N THR A 62 -20.06 -0.77 2.59
CA THR A 62 -21.52 -0.62 2.38
C THR A 62 -22.00 -1.19 1.05
N LYS A 63 -21.20 -1.14 -0.02
CA LYS A 63 -21.53 -1.80 -1.29
C LYS A 63 -21.50 -3.32 -1.17
N LEU A 64 -20.49 -3.85 -0.48
CA LEU A 64 -20.36 -5.28 -0.23
C LEU A 64 -21.49 -5.79 0.66
N GLU A 65 -21.85 -5.07 1.72
CA GLU A 65 -22.99 -5.38 2.58
C GLU A 65 -24.29 -5.42 1.78
N LYS A 66 -24.57 -4.39 0.97
CA LYS A 66 -25.75 -4.37 0.09
C LYS A 66 -25.76 -5.51 -0.92
N ALA A 67 -24.61 -5.86 -1.50
CA ALA A 67 -24.49 -6.98 -2.42
C ALA A 67 -24.72 -8.32 -1.69
N ALA A 68 -24.16 -8.48 -0.49
CA ALA A 68 -24.36 -9.65 0.35
C ALA A 68 -25.82 -9.81 0.76
N SER A 69 -26.51 -8.74 1.18
CA SER A 69 -27.94 -8.79 1.49
C SER A 69 -28.78 -9.18 0.27
N LYS A 70 -28.46 -8.64 -0.93
CA LYS A 70 -29.16 -9.03 -2.16
C LYS A 70 -28.93 -10.50 -2.53
N LEU A 71 -27.69 -10.98 -2.38
CA LEU A 71 -27.38 -12.40 -2.59
C LEU A 71 -28.11 -13.27 -1.59
N ALA A 72 -28.13 -12.92 -0.30
CA ALA A 72 -28.87 -13.66 0.73
C ALA A 72 -30.36 -13.76 0.40
N VAL A 73 -31.01 -12.64 0.05
CA VAL A 73 -32.43 -12.64 -0.36
C VAL A 73 -32.66 -13.48 -1.63
N ALA A 74 -31.77 -13.38 -2.62
CA ALA A 74 -31.88 -14.19 -3.84
C ALA A 74 -31.67 -15.68 -3.56
N THR A 75 -30.75 -16.04 -2.65
CA THR A 75 -30.53 -17.43 -2.25
C THR A 75 -31.71 -17.97 -1.44
N GLU A 76 -32.31 -17.19 -0.54
CA GLU A 76 -33.51 -17.60 0.19
C GLU A 76 -34.72 -17.74 -0.75
N ALA A 77 -34.90 -16.82 -1.71
CA ALA A 77 -35.94 -16.92 -2.72
C ALA A 77 -35.74 -18.14 -3.64
N ALA A 78 -34.51 -18.44 -4.04
CA ALA A 78 -34.18 -19.64 -4.80
C ALA A 78 -34.44 -20.91 -3.98
N HIS A 79 -34.06 -20.92 -2.70
CA HIS A 79 -34.26 -22.06 -1.81
C HIS A 79 -35.75 -22.32 -1.53
N ALA A 80 -36.55 -21.27 -1.41
CA ALA A 80 -38.01 -21.36 -1.27
C ALA A 80 -38.68 -21.85 -2.56
N GLN A 81 -38.17 -21.47 -3.73
CA GLN A 81 -38.65 -21.98 -5.03
C GLN A 81 -38.25 -23.43 -5.30
N THR A 82 -37.09 -23.89 -4.80
CA THR A 82 -36.71 -25.31 -4.86
C THR A 82 -37.48 -26.17 -3.85
N ALA A 83 -38.01 -25.58 -2.78
CA ALA A 83 -38.81 -26.28 -1.77
C ALA A 83 -40.25 -26.57 -2.20
N THR A 84 -40.79 -25.88 -3.20
CA THR A 84 -42.13 -26.14 -3.76
C THR A 84 -42.12 -27.02 -5.03
N ALA A 85 -40.94 -27.38 -5.56
CA ALA A 85 -40.81 -28.10 -6.82
C ALA A 85 -40.21 -29.51 -6.75
N THR A 86 -39.86 -30.05 -5.57
CA THR A 86 -39.08 -31.31 -5.54
C THR A 86 -39.43 -32.24 -4.37
N THR A 87 -40.65 -32.77 -4.35
CA THR A 87 -40.90 -34.15 -3.91
C THR A 87 -40.55 -35.10 -5.04
N SER A 88 -39.27 -35.25 -5.39
CA SER A 88 -38.73 -36.41 -6.12
C SER A 88 -37.22 -36.29 -6.30
N SER A 89 -36.51 -37.36 -5.96
CA SER A 89 -35.09 -37.64 -6.20
C SER A 89 -34.07 -37.16 -5.14
N LEU A 90 -33.83 -38.12 -4.25
CA LEU A 90 -32.60 -38.43 -3.51
C LEU A 90 -31.29 -37.88 -4.13
N SER A 91 -30.49 -37.17 -3.33
CA SER A 91 -29.08 -37.50 -2.99
C SER A 91 -28.34 -36.30 -2.37
N PRO A 92 -27.77 -36.41 -1.16
CA PRO A 92 -26.86 -35.41 -0.59
C PRO A 92 -25.38 -35.80 -0.80
N LEU A 93 -24.52 -34.84 -1.17
CA LEU A 93 -23.12 -34.71 -0.72
C LEU A 93 -22.39 -33.55 -1.45
N PRO A 94 -21.79 -32.58 -0.73
CA PRO A 94 -20.88 -31.61 -1.32
C PRO A 94 -19.45 -32.18 -1.32
N SER A 95 -18.95 -32.59 -2.49
CA SER A 95 -17.53 -32.89 -2.68
C SER A 95 -16.92 -31.87 -3.62
N ALA A 96 -16.08 -31.02 -3.02
CA ALA A 96 -15.16 -30.13 -3.71
C ALA A 96 -14.24 -30.95 -4.63
N VAL A 97 -14.44 -30.82 -5.93
CA VAL A 97 -13.50 -31.27 -6.96
C VAL A 97 -13.45 -30.18 -8.02
N PRO A 98 -12.35 -29.40 -8.17
CA PRO A 98 -12.18 -28.60 -9.37
C PRO A 98 -11.76 -29.53 -10.50
N ALA A 99 -12.72 -30.22 -11.12
CA ALA A 99 -12.49 -31.01 -12.32
C ALA A 99 -12.77 -30.17 -13.57
N ARG A 100 -11.71 -29.65 -14.20
CA ARG A 100 -11.36 -29.80 -15.65
C ARG A 100 -10.53 -28.60 -16.16
N PRO A 101 -9.49 -28.85 -16.99
CA PRO A 101 -8.71 -27.81 -17.65
C PRO A 101 -9.43 -27.37 -18.92
N SER A 102 -9.71 -26.08 -19.11
CA SER A 102 -10.21 -25.65 -20.42
C SER A 102 -9.80 -24.27 -20.90
N GLU A 103 -9.35 -23.35 -20.06
CA GLU A 103 -8.61 -22.17 -20.55
C GLU A 103 -7.63 -21.72 -19.46
N PRO A 104 -6.35 -21.49 -19.78
CA PRO A 104 -5.44 -20.91 -18.81
C PRO A 104 -5.98 -19.53 -18.40
N THR A 105 -6.20 -19.37 -17.10
CA THR A 105 -6.62 -18.10 -16.54
C THR A 105 -5.51 -17.06 -16.73
N LEU A 106 -5.85 -15.78 -16.79
CA LEU A 106 -4.86 -14.71 -16.95
C LEU A 106 -3.82 -14.71 -15.80
N ALA A 107 -4.20 -15.16 -14.61
CA ALA A 107 -3.29 -15.33 -13.48
C ALA A 107 -2.27 -16.45 -13.71
N GLU A 108 -2.70 -17.58 -14.28
CA GLU A 108 -1.82 -18.70 -14.64
C GLU A 108 -0.87 -18.31 -15.78
N LEU A 109 -1.36 -17.62 -16.81
CA LEU A 109 -0.52 -17.11 -17.91
C LEU A 109 0.56 -16.15 -17.41
N ARG A 110 0.26 -15.31 -16.42
CA ARG A 110 1.26 -14.42 -15.81
C ARG A 110 2.28 -15.17 -14.96
N ARG A 111 1.86 -16.23 -14.27
CA ARG A 111 2.77 -17.08 -13.49
C ARG A 111 3.74 -17.78 -14.42
N GLU A 112 3.22 -18.36 -15.50
CA GLU A 112 4.04 -19.02 -16.50
C GLU A 112 4.97 -18.04 -17.23
N ALA A 113 4.48 -16.83 -17.55
CA ALA A 113 5.32 -15.80 -18.16
C ALA A 113 6.45 -15.31 -17.23
N LYS A 114 6.22 -15.34 -15.92
CA LYS A 114 7.26 -15.08 -14.92
C LYS A 114 8.30 -16.20 -14.89
N GLU A 115 7.88 -17.46 -14.94
CA GLU A 115 8.78 -18.62 -14.99
C GLU A 115 9.63 -18.62 -16.26
N ASN A 116 9.08 -18.13 -17.38
CA ASN A 116 9.77 -17.95 -18.66
C ASN A 116 10.51 -16.61 -18.80
N ASN A 117 10.64 -15.82 -17.72
CA ASN A 117 11.35 -14.52 -17.71
C ASN A 117 10.88 -13.51 -18.79
N ILE A 118 9.59 -13.51 -19.15
CA ILE A 118 9.03 -12.61 -20.15
C ILE A 118 8.93 -11.20 -19.58
N VAL A 119 9.77 -10.28 -20.05
CA VAL A 119 9.77 -8.88 -19.56
C VAL A 119 8.43 -8.19 -19.84
N GLY A 120 7.90 -7.53 -18.81
CA GLY A 120 6.66 -6.75 -18.91
C GLY A 120 5.38 -7.57 -18.81
N TYR A 121 5.44 -8.87 -18.48
CA TYR A 121 4.28 -9.78 -18.40
C TYR A 121 3.09 -9.24 -17.57
N SER A 122 3.35 -8.43 -16.54
CA SER A 122 2.30 -7.85 -15.69
C SER A 122 1.37 -6.87 -16.44
N ARG A 123 1.90 -6.18 -17.47
CA ARG A 123 1.16 -5.15 -18.22
C ARG A 123 0.48 -5.71 -19.48
N LEU A 124 0.76 -6.97 -19.83
CA LEU A 124 0.23 -7.62 -21.03
C LEU A 124 -1.20 -8.12 -20.81
N ASN A 125 -2.00 -8.10 -21.88
CA ASN A 125 -3.35 -8.67 -21.91
C ASN A 125 -3.28 -10.21 -22.11
N LYS A 126 -4.43 -10.91 -22.04
CA LYS A 126 -4.48 -12.38 -22.19
C LYS A 126 -3.89 -12.86 -23.52
N ALA A 127 -4.16 -12.14 -24.61
CA ALA A 127 -3.72 -12.51 -25.96
C ALA A 127 -2.21 -12.36 -26.15
N ASP A 128 -1.65 -11.22 -25.75
CA ASP A 128 -0.21 -10.92 -25.85
C ASP A 128 0.62 -11.91 -25.01
N LEU A 129 0.10 -12.32 -23.84
CA LEU A 129 0.74 -13.34 -23.00
C LEU A 129 0.81 -14.70 -23.71
N LEU A 130 -0.26 -15.12 -24.38
CA LEU A 130 -0.28 -16.38 -25.14
C LEU A 130 0.72 -16.37 -26.29
N VAL A 131 0.80 -15.26 -27.03
CA VAL A 131 1.77 -15.11 -28.14
C VAL A 131 3.20 -15.17 -27.64
N LYS A 132 3.53 -14.43 -26.57
CA LYS A 132 4.89 -14.44 -26.02
C LYS A 132 5.27 -15.77 -25.37
N LEU A 133 4.32 -16.45 -24.73
CA LEU A 133 4.55 -17.80 -24.18
C LEU A 133 4.75 -18.82 -25.29
N ALA A 134 3.99 -18.74 -26.39
CA ALA A 134 4.20 -19.59 -27.55
C ALA A 134 5.60 -19.37 -28.16
N ALA A 135 6.06 -18.12 -28.26
CA ALA A 135 7.39 -17.77 -28.75
C ALA A 135 8.54 -18.13 -27.79
N ALA A 136 8.28 -18.21 -26.48
CA ALA A 136 9.28 -18.62 -25.49
C ALA A 136 9.43 -20.15 -25.37
N ARG A 137 8.39 -20.90 -25.76
CA ARG A 137 8.37 -22.37 -25.77
C ARG A 137 8.92 -22.96 -27.07
N SER A 138 9.03 -22.17 -28.14
CA SER A 138 9.65 -22.54 -29.43
C SER A 138 11.15 -22.34 -29.39
#